data_AF-A0A4P7H3L8-F1
#
_entry.id   AF-A0A4P7H3L8-F1
#
_cell.length_a   1.000
_cell.length_b   1.000
_cell.length_c   1.000
_cell.angle_alpha   90.00
_cell.angle_beta   90.00
_cell.angle_gamma   90.00
#
_symmetry.space_group_name_H-M   'P 1'
#
loop_
_entity.id
_entity.type
_entity.pdbx_description
1 polymer ?
#
loop_
_entity_poly.entity_id
_entity_poly.type
_entity_poly.pdbx_seq_one_letter_code
_entity_poly.pdbx_strand_id
1 'polypeptide(L)'
;MTGVTSLAFAVRAMTKRYGLVSAVENVSFTVASGTTAALVGPPGAGKTTIARTLLGLLEPTSGTASVGGPGTNRPRGDADRDAGSSARVVGGVLAPRGLHAGRTARDHLRVYAAAVGVPDGRVEEVLELVGLGDVARSKAGALSAGQQTRLALATAVLGDPPLLVLDEPMDGLDTAERGWLQDFLRRHAKRGGSALVTSESLAAVLPGADNVIVLSNGAVVYQGSPARLRRGHPDRLVVAASTPIALATVLAARGFTDAVIRPDGRLAVAEATEADIRDAATAAQVRLDSIIPDLIHPDRVLASLTKPQAPAISPYPGLSGTAHHPTPMPYGIPR
;
A
#
# COMPACT_ATOMS: atom_id res chain seq x y z
N MET A 1 -7.54 31.55 5.33
CA MET A 1 -6.15 31.08 5.55
C MET A 1 -6.04 29.69 4.95
N THR A 2 -5.50 29.57 3.74
CA THR A 2 -5.21 28.27 3.11
C THR A 2 -4.09 27.59 3.90
N GLY A 3 -4.46 26.65 4.76
CA GLY A 3 -3.51 25.89 5.57
C GLY A 3 -2.52 25.16 4.67
N VAL A 4 -1.24 25.48 4.80
CA VAL A 4 -0.18 24.72 4.15
C VAL A 4 -0.12 23.36 4.83
N THR A 5 -0.70 22.33 4.22
CA THR A 5 -0.61 20.96 4.72
C THR A 5 0.85 20.53 4.66
N SER A 6 1.49 20.35 5.81
CA SER A 6 2.85 19.82 5.88
C SER A 6 2.87 18.39 5.32
N LEU A 7 3.93 18.04 4.59
CA LEU A 7 4.09 16.71 3.99
C LEU A 7 4.94 15.83 4.90
N ALA A 8 4.50 14.60 5.14
CA ALA A 8 5.28 13.58 5.84
C ALA A 8 6.44 13.11 4.95
N PHE A 9 6.14 12.81 3.69
CA PHE A 9 7.13 12.41 2.69
C PHE A 9 6.59 12.61 1.27
N ALA A 10 7.50 12.65 0.32
CA ALA A 10 7.21 12.80 -1.09
C ALA A 10 8.16 11.95 -1.93
N VAL A 11 7.62 11.33 -2.97
CA VAL A 11 8.36 10.64 -4.02
C VAL A 11 8.12 11.42 -5.31
N ARG A 12 9.19 11.79 -6.02
CA ARG A 12 9.13 12.63 -7.23
C ARG A 12 9.95 12.03 -8.35
N ALA A 13 9.27 11.70 -9.46
CA ALA A 13 9.83 11.12 -10.67
C ALA A 13 10.82 9.97 -10.40
N MET A 14 10.55 9.19 -9.34
CA MET A 14 11.49 8.19 -8.85
C MET A 14 11.52 7.01 -9.81
N THR A 15 12.72 6.67 -10.26
CA THR A 15 12.98 5.47 -11.05
C THR A 15 14.05 4.64 -10.36
N LYS A 16 13.85 3.33 -10.29
CA LYS A 16 14.87 2.38 -9.83
C LYS A 16 14.97 1.21 -10.79
N ARG A 17 16.16 1.04 -11.35
CA ARG A 17 16.53 -0.08 -12.21
C ARG A 17 17.53 -1.00 -11.51
N TYR A 18 17.36 -2.30 -11.68
CA TYR A 18 18.30 -3.35 -11.30
C TYR A 18 18.79 -4.02 -12.58
N GLY A 19 19.95 -3.60 -13.07
CA GLY A 19 20.41 -3.97 -14.41
C GLY A 19 19.40 -3.52 -15.47
N LEU A 20 18.83 -4.48 -16.20
CA LEU A 20 17.85 -4.23 -17.26
C LEU A 20 16.39 -4.17 -16.76
N VAL A 21 16.13 -4.54 -15.50
CA VAL A 21 14.77 -4.61 -14.96
C VAL A 21 14.43 -3.30 -14.24
N SER A 22 13.36 -2.64 -14.66
CA SER A 22 12.80 -1.48 -13.96
C SER A 22 11.87 -1.95 -12.85
N ALA A 23 12.24 -1.70 -11.58
CA ALA A 23 11.41 -2.05 -10.43
C ALA A 23 10.34 -0.97 -10.15
N VAL A 24 10.70 0.29 -10.37
CA VAL A 24 9.77 1.43 -10.40
C VAL A 24 10.20 2.41 -11.47
N GLU A 25 9.24 3.02 -12.16
CA GLU A 25 9.47 3.91 -13.28
C GLU A 25 8.64 5.19 -13.15
N ASN A 26 9.33 6.32 -13.02
CA ASN A 26 8.73 7.66 -12.91
C ASN A 26 7.61 7.78 -11.87
N VAL A 27 7.76 7.13 -10.72
CA VAL A 27 6.76 7.15 -9.64
C VAL A 27 6.76 8.52 -8.95
N SER A 28 5.57 9.11 -8.81
CA SER A 28 5.38 10.35 -8.08
C SER A 28 4.13 10.30 -7.21
N PHE A 29 4.26 10.62 -5.93
CA PHE A 29 3.15 10.79 -5.00
C PHE A 29 3.60 11.52 -3.73
N THR A 30 2.64 12.00 -2.95
CA THR A 30 2.89 12.77 -1.72
C THR A 30 1.94 12.32 -0.63
N VAL A 31 2.43 12.35 0.62
CA VAL A 31 1.64 11.99 1.80
C VAL A 31 1.73 13.12 2.83
N ALA A 32 0.57 13.52 3.35
CA ALA A 32 0.46 14.58 4.36
C ALA A 32 0.94 14.10 5.75
N SER A 33 1.49 15.00 6.56
CA SER A 33 1.77 14.75 7.97
C SER A 33 0.50 14.40 8.73
N GLY A 34 0.63 13.63 9.81
CA GLY A 34 -0.50 13.20 10.63
C GLY A 34 -1.39 12.13 9.98
N THR A 35 -0.94 11.46 8.91
CA THR A 35 -1.75 10.48 8.18
C THR A 35 -1.06 9.11 8.08
N THR A 36 -1.88 8.08 7.91
CA THR A 36 -1.46 6.71 7.59
C THR A 36 -1.70 6.46 6.11
N ALA A 37 -0.62 6.25 5.35
CA ALA A 37 -0.68 5.89 3.94
C ALA A 37 -0.49 4.37 3.75
N ALA A 38 -1.26 3.80 2.84
CA ALA A 38 -1.11 2.43 2.40
C ALA A 38 -0.56 2.39 0.97
N LEU A 39 0.53 1.65 0.77
CA LEU A 39 1.13 1.37 -0.54
C LEU A 39 0.79 -0.06 -0.94
N VAL A 40 -0.16 -0.22 -1.86
CA VAL A 40 -0.77 -1.50 -2.17
C VAL A 40 -0.45 -1.93 -3.60
N GLY A 41 -0.23 -3.21 -3.84
CA GLY A 41 0.02 -3.71 -5.18
C GLY A 41 0.41 -5.19 -5.18
N PRO A 42 0.34 -5.87 -6.32
CA PRO A 42 0.74 -7.27 -6.42
C PRO A 42 2.24 -7.48 -6.09
N PRO A 43 2.67 -8.74 -5.91
CA PRO A 43 4.09 -9.08 -5.85
C PRO A 43 4.87 -8.45 -7.00
N GLY A 44 6.04 -7.88 -6.70
CA GLY A 44 6.89 -7.25 -7.72
C GLY A 44 6.46 -5.85 -8.19
N ALA A 45 5.37 -5.28 -7.68
CA ALA A 45 4.92 -3.93 -8.09
C ALA A 45 5.86 -2.77 -7.69
N GLY A 46 6.91 -3.03 -6.91
CA GLY A 46 7.90 -2.03 -6.48
C GLY A 46 7.70 -1.48 -5.05
N LYS A 47 6.77 -2.03 -4.28
CA LYS A 47 6.46 -1.62 -2.88
C LYS A 47 7.70 -1.54 -1.98
N THR A 48 8.40 -2.66 -1.82
CA THR A 48 9.65 -2.77 -1.03
C THR A 48 10.76 -1.86 -1.55
N THR A 49 10.84 -1.64 -2.87
CA THR A 49 11.83 -0.73 -3.47
C THR A 49 11.61 0.71 -3.01
N ILE A 50 10.35 1.17 -3.02
CA ILE A 50 9.98 2.49 -2.50
C ILE A 50 10.20 2.58 -0.99
N ALA A 51 9.76 1.57 -0.23
CA ALA A 51 9.94 1.53 1.22
C ALA A 51 11.42 1.62 1.63
N ARG A 52 12.30 0.83 1.00
CA ARG A 52 13.75 0.87 1.22
C ARG A 52 14.37 2.22 0.83
N THR A 53 13.85 2.85 -0.22
CA THR A 53 14.34 4.17 -0.64
C THR A 53 13.97 5.25 0.37
N LEU A 54 12.74 5.23 0.90
CA LEU A 54 12.29 6.14 1.97
C LEU A 54 13.07 5.94 3.28
N LEU A 55 13.49 4.71 3.55
CA LEU A 55 14.38 4.36 4.67
C LEU A 55 15.85 4.72 4.43
N GLY A 56 16.20 5.25 3.25
CA GLY A 56 17.59 5.58 2.89
C GLY A 56 18.48 4.37 2.59
N LEU A 57 17.94 3.16 2.60
CA LEU A 57 18.63 1.89 2.36
C LEU A 57 18.89 1.61 0.89
N LEU A 58 18.24 2.36 0.00
CA LEU A 58 18.35 2.22 -1.43
C LEU A 58 18.41 3.60 -2.06
N GLU A 59 19.35 3.80 -2.98
CA GLU A 59 19.41 5.01 -3.80
C GLU A 59 18.61 4.81 -5.09
N PRO A 60 17.72 5.75 -5.48
CA PRO A 60 17.02 5.68 -6.75
C PRO A 60 18.00 5.85 -7.91
N THR A 61 17.70 5.27 -9.07
CA THR A 61 18.48 5.48 -10.30
C THR A 61 18.30 6.92 -10.81
N SER A 62 17.10 7.48 -10.66
CA SER A 62 16.81 8.90 -10.91
C SER A 62 15.59 9.35 -10.10
N GLY A 63 15.38 10.67 -10.01
CA GLY A 63 14.34 11.25 -9.17
C GLY A 63 14.72 11.27 -7.69
N THR A 64 13.75 11.54 -6.82
CA THR A 64 14.01 11.75 -5.38
C THR A 64 12.91 11.16 -4.51
N ALA A 65 13.29 10.67 -3.32
CA ALA A 65 12.37 10.41 -2.22
C ALA A 65 12.83 11.23 -1.01
N SER A 66 11.94 12.04 -0.44
CA SER A 66 12.24 12.97 0.65
C SER A 66 11.31 12.75 1.83
N VAL A 67 11.86 12.72 3.04
CA VAL A 67 11.12 12.69 4.31
C VAL A 67 11.11 14.10 4.91
N GLY A 68 9.94 14.57 5.37
CA GLY A 68 9.75 15.90 5.97
C GLY A 68 9.20 17.01 5.05
N GLY A 69 8.75 16.69 3.85
CA GLY A 69 8.11 17.65 2.93
C GLY A 69 9.07 18.49 2.08
N PRO A 70 8.55 19.34 1.17
CA PRO A 70 9.37 20.07 0.21
C PRO A 70 10.19 21.12 0.94
N GLY A 71 11.52 20.98 0.95
CA GLY A 71 12.43 21.91 1.61
C GLY A 71 13.14 21.36 2.84
N THR A 72 12.78 20.16 3.34
CA THR A 72 13.66 19.37 4.23
C THR A 72 14.72 18.65 3.41
N ASN A 73 15.40 19.42 2.56
CA ASN A 73 16.60 18.98 1.90
C ASN A 73 17.68 18.95 3.00
N ARG A 74 17.77 17.85 3.74
CA ARG A 74 19.06 17.49 4.33
C ARG A 74 19.79 16.74 3.21
N PRO A 75 20.61 17.41 2.38
CA PRO A 75 21.41 16.72 1.39
C PRO A 75 22.24 15.66 2.10
N ARG A 76 22.30 14.49 1.45
CA ARG A 76 22.92 13.24 1.90
C ARG A 76 24.42 13.35 2.26
N GLY A 77 25.05 14.51 2.04
CA GLY A 77 26.48 14.75 2.29
C GLY A 77 26.86 14.88 3.77
N ASP A 78 25.93 15.22 4.66
CA ASP A 78 26.24 15.41 6.10
C ASP A 78 25.68 14.30 7.00
N ALA A 79 24.97 13.31 6.45
CA ALA A 79 24.36 12.22 7.20
C ALA A 79 25.38 11.16 7.69
N ASP A 80 26.59 11.14 7.14
CA ASP A 80 27.66 10.20 7.52
C ASP A 80 28.34 10.53 8.85
N ARG A 81 28.06 11.69 9.47
CA ARG A 81 28.65 12.07 10.76
C ARG A 81 27.81 11.70 11.98
N ASP A 82 26.57 11.22 11.79
CA ASP A 82 25.65 10.98 12.90
C ASP A 82 24.68 9.83 12.58
N ALA A 83 25.21 8.61 12.56
CA ALA A 83 24.44 7.37 12.31
C ALA A 83 23.24 7.20 13.28
N GLY A 84 23.29 7.81 14.47
CA GLY A 84 22.18 7.84 15.43
C GLY A 84 21.01 8.77 15.05
N SER A 85 21.19 9.67 14.07
CA SER A 85 20.18 10.67 13.70
C SER A 85 19.09 10.14 12.78
N SER A 86 19.39 9.15 11.92
CA SER A 86 18.42 8.63 10.93
C SER A 86 17.25 7.88 11.58
N ALA A 87 17.54 7.07 12.61
CA ALA A 87 16.52 6.33 13.36
C ALA A 87 15.58 7.23 14.19
N ARG A 88 15.97 8.50 14.42
CA ARG A 88 15.11 9.52 15.04
C ARG A 88 14.23 10.24 14.02
N VAL A 89 14.49 10.05 12.72
CA VAL A 89 13.74 10.68 11.62
C VAL A 89 12.79 9.67 10.98
N VAL A 90 13.21 8.42 10.79
CA VAL A 90 12.37 7.34 10.24
C VAL A 90 12.57 6.04 11.02
N GLY A 91 11.46 5.45 11.47
CA GLY A 91 11.41 4.09 12.00
C GLY A 91 11.03 3.11 10.91
N GLY A 92 11.77 1.99 10.80
CA GLY A 92 11.56 0.99 9.76
C GLY A 92 11.23 -0.38 10.31
N VAL A 93 10.23 -1.04 9.73
CA VAL A 93 10.07 -2.50 9.80
C VAL A 93 10.15 -3.03 8.37
N LEU A 94 11.11 -3.89 8.09
CA LEU A 94 11.27 -4.52 6.78
C LEU A 94 10.76 -5.96 6.82
N ALA A 95 10.44 -6.51 5.65
CA ALA A 95 10.26 -7.93 5.46
C ALA A 95 11.61 -8.56 4.98
N PRO A 96 12.12 -9.62 5.64
CA PRO A 96 11.65 -10.18 6.92
C PRO A 96 12.01 -9.25 8.11
N ARG A 97 11.29 -9.42 9.24
CA ARG A 97 11.26 -8.52 10.42
C ARG A 97 12.60 -8.23 11.13
N GLY A 98 13.74 -8.75 10.65
CA GLY A 98 15.07 -8.42 11.15
C GLY A 98 15.35 -8.86 12.60
N LEU A 99 14.59 -9.82 13.12
CA LEU A 99 14.73 -10.28 14.51
C LEU A 99 15.82 -11.34 14.64
N HIS A 100 16.63 -11.22 15.69
CA HIS A 100 17.63 -12.24 16.03
C HIS A 100 16.99 -13.31 16.93
N ALA A 101 16.66 -14.47 16.37
CA ALA A 101 15.88 -15.51 17.03
C ALA A 101 16.40 -15.94 18.43
N GLY A 102 17.72 -15.96 18.63
CA GLY A 102 18.34 -16.35 19.90
C GLY A 102 18.34 -15.29 21.01
N ARG A 103 17.99 -14.03 20.72
CA ARG A 103 17.99 -12.94 21.73
C ARG A 103 16.64 -12.80 22.38
N THR A 104 16.62 -12.40 23.65
CA THR A 104 15.38 -12.02 24.33
C THR A 104 14.80 -10.75 23.69
N ALA A 105 13.49 -10.52 23.82
CA ALA A 105 12.87 -9.29 23.33
C ALA A 105 13.51 -8.03 23.93
N ARG A 106 13.80 -8.04 25.24
CA ARG A 106 14.50 -6.96 25.94
C ARG A 106 15.91 -6.74 25.41
N ASP A 107 16.71 -7.80 25.30
CA ASP A 107 18.10 -7.66 24.85
C ASP A 107 18.19 -7.29 23.37
N HIS A 108 17.22 -7.70 22.55
CA HIS A 108 17.06 -7.22 21.19
C HIS A 108 16.93 -5.69 21.18
N LEU A 109 15.99 -5.14 21.98
CA LEU A 109 15.78 -3.69 22.05
C LEU A 109 16.96 -2.93 22.65
N ARG A 110 17.66 -3.49 23.64
CA ARG A 110 18.88 -2.87 24.21
C ARG A 110 19.98 -2.65 23.18
N VAL A 111 20.19 -3.61 22.27
CA VAL A 111 21.16 -3.47 21.18
C VAL A 111 20.81 -2.27 20.30
N TYR A 112 19.54 -2.12 19.94
CA TYR A 112 19.09 -0.97 19.13
C TYR A 112 19.05 0.32 19.94
N ALA A 113 18.73 0.29 21.23
CA ALA A 113 18.77 1.45 22.10
C ALA A 113 20.17 2.07 22.15
N ALA A 114 21.20 1.23 22.29
CA ALA A 114 22.60 1.67 22.20
C ALA A 114 22.93 2.26 20.83
N ALA A 115 22.46 1.65 19.73
CA ALA A 115 22.72 2.13 18.37
C ALA A 115 22.04 3.47 18.04
N VAL A 116 20.81 3.69 18.54
CA VAL A 116 20.05 4.95 18.39
C VAL A 116 20.50 6.01 19.40
N GLY A 117 21.23 5.62 20.44
CA GLY A 117 21.67 6.50 21.52
C GLY A 117 20.52 6.94 22.43
N VAL A 118 19.65 6.00 22.83
CA VAL A 118 18.59 6.22 23.83
C VAL A 118 18.87 5.42 25.11
N PRO A 119 18.46 5.89 26.30
CA PRO A 119 18.72 5.18 27.56
C PRO A 119 18.00 3.83 27.64
N ASP A 120 18.55 2.90 28.41
CA ASP A 120 17.93 1.59 28.69
C ASP A 120 16.51 1.71 29.27
N GLY A 121 16.21 2.78 30.02
CA GLY A 121 14.86 3.04 30.52
C GLY A 121 13.81 3.13 29.40
N ARG A 122 14.20 3.64 28.23
CA ARG A 122 13.34 3.69 27.05
C ARG A 122 12.91 2.30 26.61
N VAL A 123 13.76 1.28 26.76
CA VAL A 123 13.46 -0.11 26.35
C VAL A 123 12.22 -0.63 27.07
N GLU A 124 12.12 -0.42 28.38
CA GLU A 124 10.96 -0.88 29.15
C GLU A 124 9.69 -0.11 28.76
N GLU A 125 9.78 1.21 28.55
CA GLU A 125 8.66 2.01 28.04
C GLU A 125 8.12 1.48 26.71
N VAL A 126 9.01 1.11 25.76
CA VAL A 126 8.56 0.61 24.46
C VAL A 126 7.99 -0.79 24.55
N LEU A 127 8.55 -1.65 25.41
CA LEU A 127 8.00 -2.99 25.68
C LEU A 127 6.58 -2.90 26.23
N GLU A 128 6.33 -1.99 27.16
CA GLU A 128 4.98 -1.73 27.67
C GLU A 128 4.07 -1.15 26.58
N LEU A 129 4.56 -0.17 25.81
CA LEU A 129 3.81 0.44 24.71
C LEU A 129 3.31 -0.57 23.68
N VAL A 130 4.12 -1.59 23.36
CA VAL A 130 3.72 -2.67 22.42
C VAL A 130 3.08 -3.88 23.10
N GLY A 131 2.91 -3.85 24.43
CA GLY A 131 2.30 -4.94 25.20
C GLY A 131 3.13 -6.22 25.18
N LEU A 132 4.46 -6.12 25.33
CA LEU A 132 5.40 -7.24 25.40
C LEU A 132 6.12 -7.37 26.76
N GLY A 133 5.72 -6.59 27.78
CA GLY A 133 6.33 -6.63 29.11
C GLY A 133 6.44 -8.04 29.70
N ASP A 134 5.36 -8.81 29.66
CA ASP A 134 5.29 -10.17 30.23
C ASP A 134 6.20 -11.18 29.51
N VAL A 135 6.52 -10.93 28.24
CA VAL A 135 7.36 -11.79 27.40
C VAL A 135 8.72 -11.15 27.09
N ALA A 136 9.11 -10.10 27.83
CA ALA A 136 10.35 -9.37 27.59
C ALA A 136 11.61 -10.26 27.68
N ARG A 137 11.56 -11.31 28.50
CA ARG A 137 12.65 -12.30 28.67
C ARG A 137 12.56 -13.49 27.72
N SER A 138 11.49 -13.61 26.93
CA SER A 138 11.33 -14.67 25.94
C SER A 138 12.21 -14.40 24.72
N LYS A 139 12.77 -15.46 24.15
CA LYS A 139 13.56 -15.38 22.91
C LYS A 139 12.67 -14.96 21.74
N ALA A 140 13.16 -14.08 20.88
CA ALA A 140 12.41 -13.57 19.73
C ALA A 140 11.91 -14.69 18.79
N GLY A 141 12.68 -15.78 18.66
CA GLY A 141 12.27 -16.94 17.85
C GLY A 141 11.14 -17.78 18.46
N ALA A 142 10.84 -17.61 19.76
CA ALA A 142 9.74 -18.29 20.44
C ALA A 142 8.45 -17.45 20.49
N LEU A 143 8.50 -16.20 20.00
CA LEU A 143 7.36 -15.29 19.95
C LEU A 143 6.42 -15.65 18.78
N SER A 144 5.12 -15.41 18.95
CA SER A 144 4.13 -15.50 17.86
C SER A 144 4.43 -14.49 16.75
N ALA A 145 3.81 -14.64 15.58
CA ALA A 145 3.97 -13.68 14.49
C ALA A 145 3.55 -12.25 14.88
N GLY A 146 2.45 -12.08 15.62
CA GLY A 146 2.06 -10.77 16.16
C GLY A 146 3.03 -10.24 17.21
N GLN A 147 3.54 -11.09 18.11
CA GLN A 147 4.55 -10.68 19.08
C GLN A 147 5.87 -10.27 18.42
N GLN A 148 6.28 -10.96 17.35
CA GLN A 148 7.43 -10.57 16.53
C GLN A 148 7.20 -9.24 15.82
N THR A 149 6.00 -9.01 15.28
CA THR A 149 5.64 -7.71 14.69
C THR A 149 5.68 -6.60 15.72
N ARG A 150 5.14 -6.84 16.91
CA ARG A 150 5.21 -5.91 18.06
C ARG A 150 6.65 -5.59 18.43
N LEU A 151 7.53 -6.60 18.48
CA LEU A 151 8.94 -6.40 18.78
C LEU A 151 9.64 -5.58 17.68
N ALA A 152 9.39 -5.88 16.40
CA ALA A 152 9.94 -5.11 15.29
C ALA A 152 9.43 -3.66 15.32
N LEU A 153 8.15 -3.46 15.65
CA LEU A 153 7.56 -2.13 15.81
C LEU A 153 8.15 -1.38 17.00
N ALA A 154 8.40 -2.07 18.12
CA ALA A 154 9.11 -1.49 19.27
C ALA A 154 10.50 -1.00 18.86
N THR A 155 11.24 -1.80 18.08
CA THR A 155 12.54 -1.38 17.52
C THR A 155 12.39 -0.13 16.65
N ALA A 156 11.37 -0.07 15.80
CA ALA A 156 11.12 1.06 14.92
C ALA A 156 10.76 2.36 15.68
N VAL A 157 10.09 2.28 16.84
CA VAL A 157 9.67 3.47 17.61
C VAL A 157 10.60 3.84 18.77
N LEU A 158 11.72 3.12 18.95
CA LEU A 158 12.71 3.38 20.01
C LEU A 158 13.14 4.86 20.03
N GLY A 159 13.46 5.41 18.86
CA GLY A 159 13.89 6.80 18.67
C GLY A 159 12.76 7.84 18.58
N ASP A 160 11.51 7.45 18.83
CA ASP A 160 10.28 8.26 18.63
C ASP A 160 10.25 9.00 17.28
N PRO A 161 10.43 8.30 16.15
CA PRO A 161 10.51 8.94 14.85
C PRO A 161 9.16 9.51 14.40
N PRO A 162 9.14 10.65 13.68
CA PRO A 162 7.91 11.23 13.15
C PRO A 162 7.32 10.45 11.96
N LEU A 163 8.10 9.56 11.33
CA LEU A 163 7.65 8.71 10.23
C LEU A 163 7.97 7.24 10.50
N LEU A 164 6.98 6.38 10.31
CA LEU A 164 7.14 4.92 10.27
C LEU A 164 6.99 4.40 8.84
N VAL A 165 7.87 3.52 8.40
CA VAL A 165 7.78 2.80 7.12
C VAL A 165 7.81 1.31 7.41
N LEU A 166 6.69 0.65 7.14
CA LEU A 166 6.46 -0.75 7.48
C LEU A 166 6.21 -1.55 6.20
N ASP A 167 7.13 -2.44 5.87
CA ASP A 167 7.06 -3.31 4.71
C ASP A 167 6.39 -4.64 5.09
N GLU A 168 5.18 -4.87 4.58
CA GLU A 168 4.32 -6.05 4.81
C GLU A 168 4.18 -6.45 6.30
N PRO A 169 3.86 -5.51 7.20
CA PRO A 169 3.81 -5.79 8.63
C PRO A 169 2.63 -6.68 9.05
N MET A 170 1.64 -6.85 8.17
CA MET A 170 0.41 -7.61 8.44
C MET A 170 0.53 -9.11 8.12
N ASP A 171 1.65 -9.53 7.56
CA ASP A 171 1.86 -10.91 7.12
C ASP A 171 1.92 -11.88 8.29
N GLY A 172 1.11 -12.94 8.19
CA GLY A 172 0.99 -13.93 9.26
C GLY A 172 0.28 -13.43 10.52
N LEU A 173 -0.34 -12.24 10.49
CA LEU A 173 -1.17 -11.74 11.59
C LEU A 173 -2.61 -12.21 11.47
N ASP A 174 -3.22 -12.53 12.61
CA ASP A 174 -4.66 -12.75 12.72
C ASP A 174 -5.46 -11.43 12.71
N THR A 175 -6.79 -11.52 12.75
CA THR A 175 -7.68 -10.34 12.72
C THR A 175 -7.47 -9.40 13.92
N ALA A 176 -7.26 -9.93 15.12
CA ALA A 176 -7.07 -9.13 16.33
C ALA A 176 -5.71 -8.43 16.32
N GLU A 177 -4.67 -9.11 15.87
CA GLU A 177 -3.32 -8.58 15.71
C GLU A 177 -3.25 -7.47 14.64
N ARG A 178 -3.96 -7.64 13.51
CA ARG A 178 -4.11 -6.58 12.50
C ARG A 178 -4.83 -5.36 13.05
N GLY A 179 -5.93 -5.57 13.79
CA GLY A 179 -6.67 -4.48 14.44
C GLY A 179 -5.79 -3.71 15.43
N TRP A 180 -5.02 -4.43 16.24
CA TRP A 180 -4.05 -3.82 17.16
C TRP A 180 -3.01 -2.96 16.43
N LEU A 181 -2.44 -3.46 15.31
CA LEU A 181 -1.46 -2.71 14.52
C LEU A 181 -2.07 -1.45 13.92
N GLN A 182 -3.26 -1.55 13.33
CA GLN A 182 -3.97 -0.40 12.77
C GLN A 182 -4.25 0.66 13.84
N ASP A 183 -4.70 0.25 15.03
CA ASP A 183 -4.93 1.16 16.15
C ASP A 183 -3.63 1.80 16.65
N PHE A 184 -2.53 1.05 16.68
CA PHE A 184 -1.22 1.58 17.02
C PHE A 184 -0.80 2.71 16.06
N LEU A 185 -0.89 2.47 14.75
CA LEU A 185 -0.52 3.45 13.72
C LEU A 185 -1.44 4.67 13.74
N ARG A 186 -2.73 4.46 13.96
CA ARG A 186 -3.69 5.55 14.13
C ARG A 186 -3.37 6.42 15.35
N ARG A 187 -2.98 5.83 16.48
CA ARG A 187 -2.52 6.58 17.67
C ARG A 187 -1.22 7.35 17.39
N HIS A 188 -0.29 6.75 16.64
CA HIS A 188 0.94 7.41 16.21
C HIS A 188 0.63 8.64 15.32
N ALA A 189 -0.26 8.48 14.33
CA ALA A 189 -0.70 9.57 13.46
C ALA A 189 -1.42 10.70 14.23
N LYS A 190 -2.31 10.36 15.17
CA LYS A 190 -3.01 11.32 16.03
C LYS A 190 -2.08 12.18 16.90
N ARG A 191 -0.88 11.69 17.21
CA ARG A 191 0.16 12.44 17.95
C ARG A 191 1.02 13.34 17.04
N GLY A 192 0.70 13.43 15.75
CA GLY A 192 1.45 14.21 14.76
C GLY A 192 2.46 13.40 13.95
N GLY A 193 2.64 12.11 14.27
CA GLY A 193 3.46 11.18 13.48
C GLY A 193 2.81 10.81 12.15
N SER A 194 3.45 9.96 11.36
CA SER A 194 2.91 9.47 10.09
C SER A 194 3.40 8.07 9.82
N ALA A 195 2.65 7.30 9.03
CA ALA A 195 3.02 5.93 8.72
C ALA A 195 2.80 5.60 7.24
N LEU A 196 3.70 4.81 6.67
CA LEU A 196 3.56 4.13 5.41
C LEU A 196 3.52 2.62 5.67
N VAL A 197 2.46 1.96 5.22
CA VAL A 197 2.32 0.50 5.30
C VAL A 197 2.25 -0.07 3.90
N THR A 198 3.10 -1.04 3.57
CA THR A 198 2.95 -1.80 2.33
C THR A 198 2.08 -3.03 2.55
N SER A 199 1.32 -3.42 1.53
CA SER A 199 0.55 -4.67 1.55
C SER A 199 0.22 -5.15 0.14
N GLU A 200 -0.03 -6.45 0.02
CA GLU A 200 -0.58 -7.05 -1.21
C GLU A 200 -2.11 -7.10 -1.20
N SER A 201 -2.74 -6.87 -0.05
CA SER A 201 -4.19 -6.87 0.11
C SER A 201 -4.67 -5.46 0.45
N LEU A 202 -5.56 -4.95 -0.39
CA LEU A 202 -6.26 -3.70 -0.13
C LEU A 202 -7.20 -3.87 1.07
N ALA A 203 -7.85 -5.02 1.21
CA ALA A 203 -8.75 -5.31 2.33
C ALA A 203 -8.03 -5.24 3.69
N ALA A 204 -6.77 -5.67 3.76
CA ALA A 204 -5.99 -5.65 4.99
C ALA A 204 -5.68 -4.24 5.51
N VAL A 205 -5.50 -3.26 4.61
CA VAL A 205 -5.02 -1.91 4.96
C VAL A 205 -6.11 -0.84 4.97
N LEU A 206 -7.19 -1.02 4.20
CA LEU A 206 -8.26 -0.01 4.09
C LEU A 206 -8.83 0.49 5.43
N PRO A 207 -9.09 -0.36 6.44
CA PRO A 207 -9.69 0.11 7.70
C PRO A 207 -8.80 1.09 8.48
N GLY A 208 -7.48 1.07 8.25
CA GLY A 208 -6.50 1.89 8.95
C GLY A 208 -5.85 3.00 8.13
N ALA A 209 -6.15 3.09 6.83
CA ALA A 209 -5.49 4.02 5.92
C ALA A 209 -6.30 5.31 5.73
N ASP A 210 -5.62 6.45 5.71
CA ASP A 210 -6.19 7.75 5.33
C ASP A 210 -5.98 8.01 3.82
N ASN A 211 -4.88 7.49 3.28
CA ASN A 211 -4.49 7.62 1.88
C ASN A 211 -4.06 6.27 1.32
N VAL A 212 -4.53 5.93 0.13
CA VAL A 212 -4.20 4.69 -0.58
C VAL A 212 -3.47 5.04 -1.86
N ILE A 213 -2.31 4.42 -2.06
CA ILE A 213 -1.50 4.48 -3.26
C ILE A 213 -1.45 3.06 -3.82
N VAL A 214 -2.00 2.85 -5.02
CA VAL A 214 -1.95 1.55 -5.69
C VAL A 214 -0.84 1.56 -6.73
N LEU A 215 0.04 0.58 -6.64
CA LEU A 215 1.11 0.32 -7.58
C LEU A 215 0.76 -0.88 -8.47
N SER A 216 1.10 -0.76 -9.75
CA SER A 216 1.10 -1.87 -10.70
C SER A 216 2.29 -1.69 -11.64
N ASN A 217 3.06 -2.77 -11.86
CA ASN A 217 4.20 -2.78 -12.79
C ASN A 217 5.17 -1.58 -12.62
N GLY A 218 5.47 -1.20 -11.38
CA GLY A 218 6.39 -0.11 -11.10
C GLY A 218 5.83 1.31 -11.30
N ALA A 219 4.53 1.46 -11.53
CA ALA A 219 3.86 2.75 -11.70
C ALA A 219 2.67 2.92 -10.74
N VAL A 220 2.32 4.16 -10.40
CA VAL A 220 1.13 4.49 -9.60
C VAL A 220 -0.10 4.46 -10.51
N VAL A 221 -1.04 3.57 -10.22
CA VAL A 221 -2.33 3.46 -10.95
C VAL A 221 -3.49 4.14 -10.23
N TYR A 222 -3.34 4.40 -8.92
CA TYR A 222 -4.31 5.14 -8.13
C TYR A 222 -3.65 5.85 -6.95
N GLN A 223 -4.13 7.05 -6.63
CA GLN A 223 -3.82 7.76 -5.39
C GLN A 223 -5.06 8.51 -4.88
N GLY A 224 -5.40 8.33 -3.61
CA GLY A 224 -6.49 9.06 -2.96
C GLY A 224 -7.01 8.39 -1.70
N SER A 225 -8.05 8.97 -1.10
CA SER A 225 -8.64 8.39 0.11
C SER A 225 -9.37 7.07 -0.17
N PRO A 226 -9.51 6.18 0.84
CA PRO A 226 -10.39 5.02 0.77
C PRO A 226 -11.82 5.36 0.32
N ALA A 227 -12.35 6.48 0.79
CA ALA A 227 -13.71 6.91 0.45
C ALA A 227 -13.83 7.24 -1.05
N ARG A 228 -12.82 7.89 -1.64
CA ARG A 228 -12.77 8.16 -3.09
C ARG A 228 -12.66 6.86 -3.88
N LEU A 229 -11.85 5.91 -3.41
CA LEU A 229 -11.69 4.61 -4.04
C LEU A 229 -13.01 3.84 -4.05
N ARG A 230 -13.71 3.79 -2.91
CA ARG A 230 -15.03 3.14 -2.82
C ARG A 230 -16.09 3.80 -3.69
N ARG A 231 -16.09 5.14 -3.83
CA ARG A 231 -17.02 5.82 -4.75
C ARG A 231 -16.80 5.44 -6.22
N GLY A 232 -15.56 5.15 -6.63
CA GLY A 232 -15.26 4.65 -7.98
C GLY A 232 -15.61 3.17 -8.19
N HIS A 233 -15.86 2.43 -7.11
CA HIS A 233 -16.16 1.00 -7.11
C HIS A 233 -17.28 0.69 -6.09
N PRO A 234 -18.50 1.20 -6.33
CA PRO A 234 -19.61 1.10 -5.38
C PRO A 234 -20.12 -0.33 -5.25
N ASP A 235 -20.62 -0.67 -4.06
CA ASP A 235 -21.37 -1.90 -3.82
C ASP A 235 -22.62 -1.92 -4.72
N ARG A 236 -22.98 -3.11 -5.23
CA ARG A 236 -24.13 -3.25 -6.15
C ARG A 236 -25.16 -4.20 -5.60
N LEU A 237 -26.43 -3.95 -5.92
CA LEU A 237 -27.49 -4.95 -5.82
C LEU A 237 -27.59 -5.68 -7.15
N VAL A 238 -27.47 -7.00 -7.11
CA VAL A 238 -27.66 -7.87 -8.27
C VAL A 238 -29.09 -8.41 -8.23
N VAL A 239 -29.84 -8.05 -9.25
CA VAL A 239 -31.28 -8.28 -9.33
C VAL A 239 -31.58 -9.25 -10.47
N ALA A 240 -32.23 -10.36 -10.14
CA ALA A 240 -32.86 -11.23 -11.13
C ALA A 240 -34.31 -10.78 -11.31
N ALA A 241 -34.68 -10.46 -12.55
CA ALA A 241 -35.97 -9.88 -12.89
C ALA A 241 -36.47 -10.42 -14.22
N SER A 242 -37.79 -10.47 -14.41
CA SER A 242 -38.40 -10.94 -15.66
C SER A 242 -38.04 -10.06 -16.86
N THR A 243 -37.73 -8.79 -16.64
CA THR A 243 -37.31 -7.85 -17.70
C THR A 243 -36.28 -6.85 -17.17
N PRO A 244 -34.98 -7.20 -17.15
CA PRO A 244 -33.90 -6.36 -16.61
C PRO A 244 -33.80 -4.98 -17.27
N ILE A 245 -34.09 -4.91 -18.58
CA ILE A 245 -34.05 -3.65 -19.34
C ILE A 245 -35.15 -2.69 -18.87
N ALA A 246 -36.38 -3.18 -18.70
CA ALA A 246 -37.50 -2.34 -18.24
C ALA A 246 -37.25 -1.81 -16.83
N LEU A 247 -36.73 -2.66 -15.94
CA LEU A 247 -36.30 -2.26 -14.60
C LEU A 247 -35.18 -1.21 -14.65
N ALA A 248 -34.16 -1.40 -15.48
CA ALA A 248 -33.06 -0.46 -15.65
C ALA A 248 -33.54 0.91 -16.16
N THR A 249 -34.49 0.94 -17.09
CA THR A 249 -35.07 2.18 -17.62
C THR A 249 -35.79 2.98 -16.54
N VAL A 250 -36.61 2.33 -15.70
CA VAL A 250 -37.30 3.01 -14.59
C VAL A 250 -36.31 3.48 -13.52
N LEU A 251 -35.29 2.68 -13.21
CA LEU A 251 -34.22 3.06 -12.28
C LEU A 251 -33.43 4.28 -12.79
N ALA A 252 -33.07 4.31 -14.07
CA ALA A 252 -32.41 5.46 -14.68
C ALA A 252 -33.28 6.72 -14.63
N ALA A 253 -34.59 6.60 -14.87
CA ALA A 253 -35.54 7.72 -14.76
C ALA A 253 -35.66 8.26 -13.32
N ARG A 254 -35.32 7.45 -12.31
CA ARG A 254 -35.27 7.83 -10.89
C ARG A 254 -33.88 8.29 -10.42
N GLY A 255 -32.91 8.40 -11.34
CA GLY A 255 -31.56 8.87 -11.05
C GLY A 255 -30.53 7.78 -10.77
N PHE A 256 -30.90 6.49 -10.79
CA PHE A 256 -29.95 5.38 -10.67
C PHE A 256 -29.34 5.04 -12.03
N THR A 257 -28.32 5.81 -12.42
CA THR A 257 -27.71 5.70 -13.75
C THR A 257 -26.60 4.66 -13.87
N ASP A 258 -26.07 4.16 -12.74
CA ASP A 258 -25.07 3.08 -12.73
C ASP A 258 -25.74 1.71 -12.58
N ALA A 259 -26.45 1.32 -13.65
CA ALA A 259 -27.08 0.01 -13.79
C ALA A 259 -26.51 -0.74 -15.00
N VAL A 260 -25.95 -1.92 -14.78
CA VAL A 260 -25.29 -2.72 -15.83
C VAL A 260 -25.91 -4.12 -15.89
N ILE A 261 -26.28 -4.56 -17.09
CA ILE A 261 -26.71 -5.94 -17.32
C ILE A 261 -25.47 -6.83 -17.37
N ARG A 262 -25.42 -7.82 -16.49
CA ARG A 262 -24.34 -8.80 -16.40
C ARG A 262 -24.48 -9.86 -17.51
N PRO A 263 -23.40 -10.59 -17.84
CA PRO A 263 -23.44 -11.68 -18.83
C PRO A 263 -24.43 -12.81 -18.50
N ASP A 264 -24.80 -12.96 -17.22
CA ASP A 264 -25.80 -13.92 -16.74
C ASP A 264 -27.25 -13.40 -16.82
N GLY A 265 -27.46 -12.24 -17.46
CA GLY A 265 -28.77 -11.62 -17.65
C GLY A 265 -29.29 -10.85 -16.44
N ARG A 266 -28.59 -10.83 -15.30
CA ARG A 266 -29.02 -10.09 -14.10
C ARG A 266 -28.63 -8.61 -14.18
N LEU A 267 -29.40 -7.76 -13.52
CA LEU A 267 -29.12 -6.32 -13.45
C LEU A 267 -28.29 -6.01 -12.20
N ALA A 268 -27.13 -5.38 -12.35
CA ALA A 268 -26.29 -4.91 -11.25
C ALA A 268 -26.42 -3.39 -11.10
N VAL A 269 -27.05 -2.94 -10.02
CA VAL A 269 -27.39 -1.53 -9.77
C VAL A 269 -26.56 -1.02 -8.59
N ALA A 270 -25.82 0.07 -8.79
CA ALA A 270 -25.13 0.76 -7.70
C ALA A 270 -26.03 1.81 -7.05
N GLU A 271 -25.71 2.17 -5.79
CA GLU A 271 -26.34 3.27 -5.03
C GLU A 271 -27.85 3.16 -4.76
N ALA A 272 -28.50 2.07 -5.20
CA ALA A 272 -29.89 1.77 -4.92
C ALA A 272 -30.05 0.91 -3.66
N THR A 273 -31.10 1.18 -2.88
CA THR A 273 -31.53 0.30 -1.80
C THR A 273 -32.46 -0.80 -2.32
N GLU A 274 -32.68 -1.84 -1.53
CA GLU A 274 -33.65 -2.89 -1.90
C GLU A 274 -35.06 -2.32 -2.08
N ALA A 275 -35.44 -1.31 -1.29
CA ALA A 275 -36.71 -0.62 -1.43
C ALA A 275 -36.82 0.09 -2.79
N ASP A 276 -35.77 0.81 -3.20
CA ASP A 276 -35.74 1.50 -4.50
C ASP A 276 -35.92 0.51 -5.67
N ILE A 277 -35.26 -0.65 -5.60
CA ILE A 277 -35.40 -1.73 -6.59
C ILE A 277 -36.83 -2.26 -6.65
N ARG A 278 -37.45 -2.52 -5.48
CA ARG A 278 -38.82 -3.04 -5.40
C ARG A 278 -39.83 -2.03 -5.95
N ASP A 279 -39.70 -0.77 -5.58
CA ASP A 279 -40.58 0.30 -6.06
C ASP A 279 -40.43 0.54 -7.57
N ALA A 280 -39.22 0.41 -8.10
CA ALA A 280 -38.97 0.50 -9.54
C ALA A 280 -39.57 -0.70 -10.29
N ALA A 281 -39.47 -1.91 -9.73
CA ALA A 281 -40.07 -3.11 -10.33
C ALA A 281 -41.59 -3.04 -10.36
N THR A 282 -42.24 -2.55 -9.31
CA THR A 282 -43.69 -2.33 -9.29
C THR A 282 -44.12 -1.33 -10.37
N ALA A 283 -43.42 -0.21 -10.50
CA ALA A 283 -43.72 0.79 -11.53
C ALA A 283 -43.47 0.26 -12.96
N ALA A 284 -42.46 -0.59 -13.14
CA ALA A 284 -42.15 -1.24 -14.42
C ALA A 284 -43.04 -2.45 -14.73
N GLN A 285 -43.91 -2.87 -13.80
CA GLN A 285 -44.66 -4.14 -13.85
C GLN A 285 -43.76 -5.36 -14.09
N VAL A 286 -42.57 -5.36 -13.48
CA VAL A 286 -41.56 -6.41 -13.59
C VAL A 286 -41.60 -7.32 -12.37
N ARG A 287 -41.57 -8.65 -12.59
CA ARG A 287 -41.44 -9.61 -11.50
C ARG A 287 -39.97 -9.69 -11.07
N LEU A 288 -39.73 -9.61 -9.76
CA LEU A 288 -38.42 -9.83 -9.15
C LEU A 288 -38.32 -11.27 -8.67
N ASP A 289 -37.27 -11.97 -9.08
CA ASP A 289 -37.00 -13.35 -8.64
C ASP A 289 -36.01 -13.37 -7.46
N SER A 290 -35.01 -12.47 -7.46
CA SER A 290 -34.10 -12.28 -6.32
C SER A 290 -33.41 -10.91 -6.33
N ILE A 291 -33.02 -10.44 -5.15
CA ILE A 291 -32.15 -9.28 -4.95
C ILE A 291 -31.02 -9.75 -4.03
N ILE A 292 -29.78 -9.67 -4.49
CA ILE A 292 -28.60 -10.15 -3.75
C ILE A 292 -27.58 -9.00 -3.66
N PRO A 293 -27.08 -8.65 -2.47
CA PRO A 293 -25.98 -7.71 -2.35
C PRO A 293 -24.69 -8.33 -2.92
N ASP A 294 -24.08 -7.66 -3.89
CA ASP A 294 -22.73 -7.94 -4.40
C ASP A 294 -21.81 -6.84 -3.87
N LEU A 295 -21.32 -7.06 -2.65
CA LEU A 295 -20.35 -6.19 -2.01
C LEU A 295 -19.02 -6.32 -2.75
N ILE A 296 -18.49 -5.20 -3.24
CA ILE A 296 -17.22 -5.24 -3.96
C ILE A 296 -16.11 -5.44 -2.94
N HIS A 297 -15.60 -6.67 -2.87
CA HIS A 297 -14.44 -6.98 -2.06
C HIS A 297 -13.25 -6.08 -2.48
N PRO A 298 -12.56 -5.40 -1.54
CA PRO A 298 -11.46 -4.50 -1.89
C PRO A 298 -10.39 -5.11 -2.78
N ASP A 299 -10.02 -6.37 -2.56
CA ASP A 299 -9.00 -7.01 -3.37
C ASP A 299 -9.46 -7.27 -4.82
N ARG A 300 -10.77 -7.29 -5.10
CA ARG A 300 -11.28 -7.26 -6.49
C ARG A 300 -11.08 -5.89 -7.13
N VAL A 301 -11.18 -4.81 -6.36
CA VAL A 301 -10.83 -3.45 -6.81
C VAL A 301 -9.34 -3.36 -7.12
N LEU A 302 -8.50 -3.88 -6.22
CA LEU A 302 -7.06 -3.95 -6.45
C LEU A 302 -6.77 -4.70 -7.76
N ALA A 303 -7.34 -5.90 -7.91
CA ALA A 303 -7.16 -6.71 -9.11
C ALA A 303 -7.65 -6.00 -10.39
N SER A 304 -8.73 -5.23 -10.33
CA SER A 304 -9.23 -4.49 -11.50
C SER A 304 -8.31 -3.32 -11.87
N LEU A 305 -7.73 -2.63 -10.89
CA LEU A 305 -6.76 -1.54 -11.09
C LEU A 305 -5.39 -2.03 -11.57
N THR A 306 -5.02 -3.27 -11.23
CA THR A 306 -3.69 -3.82 -11.54
C THR A 306 -3.70 -4.79 -12.72
N LYS A 307 -4.84 -4.99 -13.39
CA LYS A 307 -4.90 -5.77 -14.64
C LYS A 307 -3.92 -5.17 -15.66
N PRO A 308 -3.12 -6.01 -16.34
CA PRO A 308 -2.29 -5.52 -17.44
C PRO A 308 -3.20 -4.84 -18.47
N GLN A 309 -3.01 -3.55 -18.72
CA GLN A 309 -3.57 -2.96 -19.92
C GLN A 309 -2.92 -3.69 -21.10
N ALA A 310 -3.74 -4.23 -22.01
CA ALA A 310 -3.24 -4.70 -23.28
C ALA A 310 -2.41 -3.56 -23.90
N PRO A 311 -1.22 -3.83 -24.47
CA PRO A 311 -0.45 -2.79 -25.12
C PRO A 311 -1.36 -2.10 -26.14
N ALA A 312 -1.36 -0.76 -26.13
CA ALA A 312 -2.06 0.00 -27.15
C ALA A 312 -1.55 -0.48 -28.51
N ILE A 313 -2.40 -1.19 -29.26
CA ILE A 313 -2.10 -1.55 -30.63
C ILE A 313 -1.99 -0.20 -31.35
N SER A 314 -0.76 0.19 -31.68
CA SER A 314 -0.54 1.38 -32.49
C SER A 314 -1.29 1.18 -33.81
N PRO A 315 -2.18 2.11 -34.23
CA PRO A 315 -2.93 1.97 -35.47
C PRO A 315 -2.05 2.10 -36.73
N TYR A 316 -0.74 2.29 -36.56
CA TYR A 316 0.22 2.31 -37.65
C TYR A 316 1.01 1.00 -37.68
N PRO A 317 0.79 0.13 -38.70
CA PRO A 317 1.75 -0.93 -38.99
C PRO A 317 3.04 -0.26 -39.49
N GLY A 318 4.03 -0.17 -38.60
CA GLY A 318 5.35 0.31 -38.94
C GLY A 318 5.96 -0.57 -40.02
N LEU A 319 6.35 0.05 -41.12
CA LEU A 319 7.10 -0.51 -42.24
C LEU A 319 8.22 -1.44 -41.73
N SER A 320 8.12 -2.72 -42.06
CA SER A 320 9.20 -3.70 -41.92
C SER A 320 10.39 -3.25 -42.78
N GLY A 321 11.34 -2.54 -42.17
CA GLY A 321 12.66 -2.36 -42.74
C GLY A 321 13.35 -3.71 -42.80
N THR A 322 13.55 -4.23 -44.00
CA THR A 322 14.40 -5.39 -44.27
C THR A 322 15.85 -5.03 -43.90
N ALA A 323 16.24 -5.30 -42.65
CA ALA A 323 17.64 -5.27 -42.25
C ALA A 323 18.33 -6.52 -42.83
N HIS A 324 19.12 -6.28 -43.87
CA HIS A 324 20.02 -7.26 -44.46
C HIS A 324 21.08 -7.62 -43.41
N HIS A 325 21.04 -8.85 -42.87
CA HIS A 325 22.12 -9.38 -42.04
C HIS A 325 23.26 -9.87 -42.96
N PRO A 326 24.49 -9.33 -42.88
CA PRO A 326 25.64 -10.00 -43.46
C PRO A 326 26.01 -11.22 -42.60
N THR A 327 26.25 -12.35 -43.26
CA THR A 327 26.71 -13.61 -42.68
C THR A 327 28.08 -13.45 -41.99
N PRO A 328 28.32 -14.10 -40.83
CA PRO A 328 29.61 -14.04 -40.16
C PRO A 328 30.64 -14.96 -40.83
N MET A 329 31.84 -14.44 -41.06
CA MET A 329 33.02 -15.21 -41.50
C MET A 329 33.55 -16.10 -40.36
N PRO A 330 33.98 -17.34 -40.64
CA PRO A 330 34.55 -18.23 -39.63
C PRO A 330 36.04 -17.93 -39.41
N TYR A 331 36.43 -17.56 -38.19
CA TYR A 331 37.83 -17.58 -37.77
C TYR A 331 38.13 -18.87 -37.00
N GLY A 332 39.06 -19.67 -37.54
CA GLY A 332 39.70 -20.82 -36.90
C GLY A 332 41.19 -20.84 -37.26
N ILE A 333 42.03 -20.98 -36.23
CA ILE A 333 43.45 -20.63 -36.14
C ILE A 333 44.35 -21.77 -36.69
N PRO A 334 45.49 -21.51 -37.35
CA PRO A 334 46.48 -22.56 -37.64
C PRO A 334 47.46 -22.80 -36.47
N ARG A 335 47.89 -24.05 -36.32
CA ARG A 335 49.01 -24.49 -35.47
C ARG A 335 50.34 -23.94 -35.94
#